data_AF-A0A0K8PLE2-F1
#
_entry.id   AF-A0A0K8PLE2-F1
#
_cell.length_a   1.000
_cell.length_b   1.000
_cell.length_c   1.000
_cell.angle_alpha   90.00
_cell.angle_beta   90.00
_cell.angle_gamma   90.00
#
_symmetry.space_group_name_H-M   'P 1'
#
loop_
_entity.id
_entity.type
_entity.pdbx_description
1 polymer ?
#
loop_
_entity_poly.entity_id
_entity_poly.type
_entity_poly.pdbx_seq_one_letter_code
_entity_poly.pdbx_strand_id
1 'polypeptide(L)' 'MAAPTPPRRGRKAGFSRLGDAITPMRRHGSAEEVARAALYPAVDATFTTGAKLPVDGGLGQGLSYPEA' A
#
# COMPACT_ATOMS: atom_id res chain seq x y z
N MET A 1 -4.72 8.23 -35.29
CA MET A 1 -4.72 7.56 -33.97
C MET A 1 -3.37 7.83 -33.32
N ALA A 2 -3.30 8.68 -32.29
CA ALA A 2 -2.04 8.99 -31.63
C ALA A 2 -1.57 7.79 -30.80
N ALA A 3 -0.30 7.41 -30.93
CA ALA A 3 0.31 6.33 -30.17
C ALA A 3 0.28 6.63 -28.65
N PRO A 4 0.20 5.60 -27.78
CA PRO A 4 0.16 5.80 -26.34
C PRO A 4 1.47 6.43 -25.84
N THR A 5 1.35 7.53 -25.10
CA THR A 5 2.47 8.23 -24.46
C THR A 5 3.26 7.29 -23.54
N PRO A 6 4.58 7.11 -23.72
CA PRO A 6 5.37 6.23 -22.86
C PRO A 6 5.45 6.78 -21.42
N PRO A 7 5.52 5.91 -20.40
CA PRO A 7 5.54 6.34 -19.01
C PRO A 7 6.82 7.12 -18.68
N ARG A 8 6.65 8.41 -18.32
CA ARG A 8 7.75 9.29 -17.89
C ARG A 8 8.44 8.77 -16.62
N ARG A 9 9.64 8.20 -16.77
CA ARG A 9 10.45 7.57 -15.70
C ARG A 9 10.72 8.49 -14.49
N GLY A 10 10.72 9.82 -14.66
CA GLY A 10 10.95 10.79 -13.58
C GLY A 10 9.82 10.97 -12.57
N ARG A 11 8.56 10.59 -12.89
CA ARG A 11 7.43 10.71 -11.93
C ARG A 11 7.46 9.66 -10.82
N LYS A 12 8.05 8.48 -11.08
CA LYS A 12 8.00 7.34 -10.14
C LYS A 12 8.79 7.60 -8.86
N ALA A 13 9.99 8.19 -8.97
CA ALA A 13 10.83 8.49 -7.81
C ALA A 13 10.22 9.56 -6.88
N GLY A 14 9.61 10.60 -7.46
CA GLY A 14 8.87 11.61 -6.68
C GLY A 14 7.66 11.02 -5.97
N PHE A 15 6.94 10.10 -6.64
CA PHE A 15 5.80 9.41 -6.06
C PHE A 15 6.20 8.48 -4.90
N SER A 16 7.30 7.74 -5.01
CA SER A 16 7.78 6.89 -3.92
C SER A 16 8.22 7.71 -2.70
N ARG A 17 8.91 8.84 -2.89
CA ARG A 17 9.27 9.69 -1.74
C ARG A 17 8.05 10.27 -1.04
N LEU A 18 7.03 10.68 -1.81
CA LEU A 18 5.78 11.15 -1.23
C LEU A 18 5.09 10.03 -0.45
N GLY A 19 4.99 8.82 -1.02
CA GLY A 19 4.40 7.67 -0.36
C GLY A 19 5.11 7.31 0.95
N ASP A 20 6.45 7.33 0.98
CA ASP A 20 7.22 7.14 2.23
C ASP A 20 6.96 8.26 3.24
N ALA A 21 6.73 9.50 2.80
CA ALA A 21 6.46 10.59 3.72
C ALA A 21 5.07 10.52 4.36
N ILE A 22 4.05 10.10 3.61
CA ILE A 22 2.64 10.15 4.05
C ILE A 22 2.17 8.85 4.70
N THR A 23 2.78 7.71 4.38
CA THR A 23 2.43 6.43 5.00
C THR A 23 2.99 6.39 6.43
N PRO A 24 2.19 6.04 7.45
CA PRO A 24 2.65 5.98 8.84
C PRO A 24 3.90 5.12 9.05
N MET A 25 4.02 3.98 8.37
CA MET A 25 5.22 3.12 8.43
C MET A 25 6.47 3.70 7.73
N ARG A 26 6.36 4.86 7.09
CA ARG A 26 7.45 5.58 6.40
C ARG A 26 8.22 4.79 5.35
N ARG A 27 7.56 3.81 4.73
CA ARG A 27 8.13 2.99 3.66
C ARG A 27 7.04 2.46 2.74
N HIS A 28 7.45 2.08 1.54
CA HIS A 28 6.62 1.25 0.65
C HIS A 28 6.56 -0.20 1.13
N GLY A 29 5.40 -0.82 0.95
CA GLY A 29 5.23 -2.26 1.05
C GLY A 29 5.74 -2.98 -0.21
N SER A 30 6.18 -4.21 -0.02
CA SER A 30 6.53 -5.16 -1.09
C SER A 30 5.32 -5.99 -1.51
N ALA A 31 5.35 -6.56 -2.72
CA ALA A 31 4.30 -7.45 -3.19
C ALA A 31 4.22 -8.72 -2.32
N GLU A 32 5.36 -9.18 -1.80
CA GLU A 32 5.46 -10.33 -0.91
C GLU A 32 4.74 -10.11 0.43
N GLU A 33 4.74 -8.87 0.94
CA GLU A 33 3.97 -8.53 2.14
C GLU A 33 2.46 -8.61 1.89
N VAL A 34 2.00 -8.16 0.71
CA VAL A 34 0.59 -8.28 0.31
C VAL A 34 0.21 -9.76 0.17
N ALA A 35 1.06 -10.57 -0.46
CA ALA A 35 0.81 -12.00 -0.60
C ALA A 35 0.70 -12.70 0.77
N ARG A 36 1.60 -12.41 1.71
CA ARG A 36 1.53 -12.96 3.07
C ARG A 36 0.27 -12.53 3.81
N ALA A 37 -0.13 -11.26 3.70
CA ALA A 37 -1.37 -10.78 4.32
C ALA A 37 -2.61 -11.46 3.72
N ALA A 38 -2.63 -11.73 2.42
CA ALA A 38 -3.72 -12.47 1.76
C ALA A 38 -3.78 -13.94 2.18
N LEU A 39 -2.63 -14.58 2.44
CA LEU A 39 -2.57 -15.96 2.93
C LEU A 39 -3.16 -16.12 4.33
N TYR A 40 -3.08 -15.09 5.18
CA TYR A 40 -3.57 -15.17 6.56
C TYR A 40 -5.05 -15.58 6.68
N PRO A 41 -6.00 -14.89 6.01
CA PRO A 41 -7.40 -15.35 5.99
C PRO A 41 -7.64 -16.56 5.09
N ALA A 42 -6.75 -16.88 4.15
CA ALA A 42 -6.98 -17.95 3.18
C ALA A 42 -6.92 -19.37 3.76
N VAL A 43 -6.35 -19.55 4.96
CA VAL A 43 -6.20 -20.87 5.58
C VAL A 43 -7.42 -21.23 6.43
N ASP A 44 -7.69 -20.48 7.51
CA ASP A 44 -8.64 -20.88 8.57
C ASP A 44 -9.74 -19.84 8.88
N ALA A 45 -9.92 -18.81 8.05
CA ALA A 45 -10.95 -17.79 8.29
C ALA A 45 -12.36 -18.29 7.94
N THR A 46 -12.83 -19.34 8.62
CA THR A 46 -14.07 -20.07 8.34
C THR A 46 -15.35 -19.32 8.72
N PHE A 47 -15.25 -18.26 9.52
CA PHE A 47 -16.37 -17.42 9.94
C PHE A 47 -16.11 -15.92 9.67
N THR A 48 -15.20 -15.60 8.74
CA THR A 48 -14.90 -14.21 8.36
C THR A 48 -15.16 -14.02 6.87
N THR A 49 -16.07 -13.12 6.54
CA THR A 49 -16.36 -12.72 5.16
C THR A 49 -16.72 -11.23 5.11
N GLY A 50 -16.52 -10.59 3.97
CA GLY A 50 -16.80 -9.16 3.77
C GLY A 50 -15.88 -8.18 4.51
N ALA A 51 -14.92 -8.67 5.29
CA ALA A 51 -13.93 -7.85 5.99
C ALA A 51 -12.88 -7.27 5.01
N LYS A 52 -12.44 -6.03 5.26
CA LYS A 52 -11.33 -5.41 4.56
C LYS A 52 -10.09 -5.42 5.46
N LEU A 53 -9.05 -6.15 5.05
CA LEU A 53 -7.76 -6.14 5.73
C LEU A 53 -6.87 -5.06 5.09
N PRO A 54 -6.58 -3.93 5.78
CA PRO A 54 -5.67 -2.93 5.25
C PRO A 54 -4.24 -3.47 5.16
N VAL A 55 -3.61 -3.34 4.00
CA VAL A 55 -2.22 -3.73 3.73
C VAL A 55 -1.50 -2.58 3.04
N ASP A 56 -1.51 -1.40 3.67
CA ASP A 56 -1.11 -0.13 3.09
C ASP A 56 -0.13 0.67 3.96
N GLY A 57 0.45 0.02 4.98
CA GLY A 57 1.34 0.68 5.94
C GLY A 57 0.66 1.74 6.81
N GLY A 58 -0.68 1.71 6.92
CA GLY A 58 -1.48 2.61 7.75
C GLY A 58 -2.03 3.83 7.02
N LEU A 59 -1.81 3.96 5.71
CA LEU A 59 -2.17 5.14 4.94
C LEU A 59 -3.68 5.45 4.99
N GLY A 60 -4.53 4.43 4.79
CA GLY A 60 -5.99 4.57 4.77
C GLY A 60 -6.63 4.76 6.13
N GLN A 61 -5.87 4.66 7.22
CA GLN A 61 -6.37 4.86 8.59
C GLN A 61 -6.28 6.32 9.06
N GLY A 62 -5.62 7.20 8.28
CA GLY A 62 -5.47 8.61 8.64
C GLY A 62 -4.65 8.83 9.91
N LEU A 63 -3.81 7.86 10.29
CA LEU A 63 -2.98 7.94 11.49
C LEU A 63 -1.89 8.98 11.28
N SER A 64 -1.94 10.08 12.03
CA SER A 64 -0.81 10.97 12.22
C SER A 64 -0.10 10.61 13.53
N TYR A 65 1.24 10.71 13.55
CA TYR A 65 1.93 10.74 14.82
C TYR A 65 1.56 12.04 15.54
N PRO A 66 1.26 12.03 16.86
CA PRO A 66 1.25 13.25 17.64
C PRO A 66 2.60 13.94 17.45
N GLU A 67 2.54 15.26 17.24
CA GLU A 67 3.67 16.10 16.79
C GLU A 67 4.98 15.70 17.47
N ALA A 68 5.97 15.34 16.64
CA ALA A 68 7.35 15.11 17.07
C ALA A 68 8.10 16.45 17.13
#